data_AF-A0A0M4GW69-F1
#
_entry.id   AF-A0A0M4GW69-F1
#
_cell.length_a   1.000
_cell.length_b   1.000
_cell.length_c   1.000
_cell.angle_alpha   90.00
_cell.angle_beta   90.00
_cell.angle_gamma   90.00
#
_symmetry.space_group_name_H-M   'P 1'
#
loop_
_entity.id
_entity.type
_entity.pdbx_description
1 polymer ?
#
loop_
_entity_poly.entity_id
_entity_poly.type
_entity_poly.pdbx_seq_one_letter_code
_entity_poly.pdbx_strand_id
1 'polypeptide(L)' 'MTKMIEIKVKDQFSEIHEVQALLREIPQQAELNQLSLFQRIEHIVVKGETIRPSIELLFESRQSDSIYRVVE' A
#
# COMPACT_ATOMS: atom_id res chain seq x y z
N MET A 1 -17.16 0.17 6.29
CA MET A 1 -17.05 -0.10 4.85
C MET A 1 -15.58 -0.14 4.47
N THR A 2 -15.12 -1.25 3.89
CA THR A 2 -13.78 -1.38 3.30
C THR A 2 -13.66 -0.44 2.09
N LYS A 3 -12.59 0.35 2.01
CA LYS A 3 -12.37 1.31 0.92
C LYS A 3 -11.16 0.89 0.10
N MET A 4 -11.38 0.57 -1.17
CA MET A 4 -10.30 0.42 -2.15
C MET A 4 -10.05 1.75 -2.86
N ILE A 5 -8.77 2.09 -3.01
CA ILE A 5 -8.29 3.27 -3.73
C ILE A 5 -7.20 2.86 -4.70
N GLU A 6 -6.98 3.66 -5.74
CA GLU A 6 -5.82 3.53 -6.61
C GLU A 6 -4.67 4.39 -6.06
N ILE A 7 -3.48 3.81 -5.98
CA ILE A 7 -2.27 4.48 -5.53
C ILE A 7 -1.13 4.22 -6.51
N LYS A 8 -0.09 5.04 -6.43
CA LYS A 8 1.15 4.82 -7.14
C LYS A 8 2.18 4.20 -6.21
N VAL A 9 2.84 3.15 -6.68
CA VAL A 9 3.98 2.55 -6.00
C VAL A 9 5.17 2.56 -6.93
N LYS A 10 6.36 2.78 -6.38
CA LYS A 10 7.62 2.73 -7.09
C LYS A 10 8.36 1.47 -6.69
N ASP A 11 8.89 0.74 -7.66
CA ASP A 11 9.71 -0.44 -7.39
C ASP A 11 11.20 -0.12 -7.18
N GLN A 12 11.99 -1.15 -6.91
CA GLN A 12 13.45 -1.05 -6.75
C GLN A 12 14.21 -0.63 -8.03
N PHE A 13 13.59 -0.75 -9.20
CA PHE A 13 14.15 -0.37 -10.50
C PHE A 13 13.78 1.07 -10.91
N SER A 14 13.08 1.76 -10.02
CA SER A 14 12.53 3.10 -10.22
C SER A 14 11.36 3.21 -11.20
N GLU A 15 10.68 2.11 -11.50
CA GLU A 15 9.44 2.14 -12.28
C GLU A 15 8.24 2.42 -11.37
N ILE A 16 7.27 3.17 -11.89
CA ILE A 16 6.04 3.51 -11.17
C ILE A 16 4.90 2.63 -11.68
N HIS A 17 4.19 2.00 -10.75
CA HIS A 17 3.06 1.13 -10.99
C HIS A 17 1.80 1.72 -10.34
N GLU A 18 0.72 1.80 -11.10
CA GLU A 18 -0.60 2.13 -10.58
C GLU A 18 -1.26 0.84 -10.08
N VAL A 19 -1.58 0.80 -8.79
CA VAL A 19 -2.02 -0.41 -8.09
C VAL A 19 -3.21 -0.10 -7.19
N GLN A 20 -4.00 -1.12 -6.88
CA GLN A 20 -5.11 -0.97 -5.95
C GLN A 20 -4.63 -1.17 -4.52
N ALA A 21 -5.12 -0.37 -3.59
CA ALA A 21 -4.82 -0.48 -2.17
C ALA A 21 -6.11 -0.53 -1.36
N LEU A 22 -6.18 -1.48 -0.43
CA LEU A 22 -7.25 -1.54 0.56
C LEU A 22 -6.83 -0.73 1.78
N LEU A 23 -7.71 0.19 2.22
CA LEU A 23 -7.51 0.92 3.46
C LEU A 23 -8.14 0.17 4.64
N ARG A 24 -7.43 0.15 5.77
CA ARG A 24 -7.93 -0.35 7.05
C ARG A 24 -9.11 0.51 7.51
N GLU A 25 -10.10 -0.14 8.13
CA GLU A 25 -11.16 0.56 8.84
C GLU A 25 -10.61 1.14 10.14
N ILE A 26 -10.21 2.40 10.11
CA ILE A 26 -9.79 3.13 11.30
C ILE A 26 -11.03 3.76 11.92
N PRO A 27 -11.34 3.52 13.21
CA PRO A 27 -12.45 4.20 13.89
C PRO A 27 -12.30 5.71 13.75
N GLN A 28 -13.38 6.42 13.37
CA GLN A 28 -13.38 7.88 13.10
C GLN A 28 -12.81 8.74 14.25
N GLN A 29 -12.69 8.19 15.46
CA GLN A 29 -12.19 8.88 16.65
C GLN A 29 -10.66 8.82 16.81
N ALA A 30 -9.97 7.90 16.11
CA ALA A 30 -8.52 7.80 16.13
C ALA A 30 -7.93 8.56 14.91
N GLU A 31 -7.81 9.87 15.06
CA GLU A 31 -6.79 10.67 14.36
C GLU A 31 -6.73 10.54 12.83
N LEU A 32 -7.88 10.74 12.17
CA LEU A 32 -8.00 10.90 10.71
C LEU A 32 -7.08 11.98 10.10
N ASN A 33 -6.39 12.79 10.91
CA ASN A 33 -5.47 13.85 10.47
C ASN A 33 -3.98 13.59 10.78
N GLN A 34 -3.60 12.48 11.45
CA GLN A 34 -2.18 12.25 11.82
C GLN A 34 -1.52 11.08 11.11
N LEU A 35 -2.29 10.07 10.65
CA LEU A 35 -1.70 8.90 9.99
C LEU A 35 -1.49 9.17 8.49
N SER A 36 -0.27 8.95 7.99
CA SER A 36 0.04 9.02 6.56
C SER A 36 -0.75 7.98 5.76
N LEU A 37 -0.98 8.21 4.46
CA LEU A 37 -1.75 7.30 3.61
C LEU A 37 -1.23 5.85 3.70
N PHE A 38 0.09 5.69 3.71
CA PHE A 38 0.76 4.40 3.92
C PHE A 38 0.28 3.66 5.18
N GLN A 39 0.22 4.36 6.32
CA GLN A 39 -0.16 3.77 7.61
C GLN A 39 -1.62 3.28 7.62
N ARG A 40 -2.44 3.80 6.70
CA ARG A 40 -3.83 3.39 6.53
C ARG A 40 -3.99 2.23 5.55
N ILE A 41 -2.96 1.90 4.78
CA ILE A 41 -3.01 0.78 3.83
C ILE A 41 -2.94 -0.54 4.60
N GLU A 42 -3.95 -1.37 4.39
CA GLU A 42 -3.95 -2.74 4.86
C GLU A 42 -3.07 -3.63 3.99
N HIS A 43 -3.27 -3.53 2.67
CA HIS A 43 -2.51 -4.25 1.66
C HIS A 43 -2.68 -3.56 0.30
N ILE A 44 -1.76 -3.85 -0.62
CA ILE A 44 -1.85 -3.48 -2.03
C ILE A 44 -2.11 -4.73 -2.88
N VAL A 45 -2.64 -4.53 -4.07
CA VAL A 45 -2.86 -5.57 -5.06
C VAL A 45 -2.03 -5.22 -6.30
N VAL A 46 -0.99 -6.00 -6.55
CA VAL A 46 -0.09 -5.81 -7.70
C VAL A 46 -0.18 -7.04 -8.58
N LYS A 47 -0.62 -6.88 -9.85
CA LYS A 47 -0.75 -8.00 -10.81
C LYS A 47 -1.55 -9.20 -10.26
N GLY A 48 -2.52 -8.95 -9.37
CA GLY A 48 -3.34 -9.98 -8.73
C GLY A 48 -2.75 -10.57 -7.45
N GLU A 49 -1.55 -10.17 -7.03
CA GLU A 49 -0.96 -10.53 -5.74
C GLU A 49 -1.35 -9.54 -4.65
N THR A 50 -1.87 -10.04 -3.53
CA THR A 50 -2.09 -9.25 -2.32
C THR A 50 -0.82 -9.16 -1.50
N ILE A 51 -0.24 -7.96 -1.44
CA ILE A 51 1.00 -7.69 -0.71
C ILE A 51 0.70 -6.85 0.52
N ARG A 52 1.08 -7.35 1.71
CA ARG A 52 0.94 -6.64 2.98
C ARG A 52 2.19 -5.79 3.25
N PRO A 53 2.04 -4.66 3.96
CA PRO A 53 3.18 -3.83 4.30
C PRO A 53 4.13 -4.58 5.25
N SER A 54 5.43 -4.43 5.01
CA SER A 54 6.50 -4.85 5.91
C SER A 54 6.78 -3.77 6.96
N ILE A 55 7.69 -4.06 7.89
CA ILE A 55 8.06 -3.17 9.01
C ILE A 55 8.76 -1.89 8.50
N GLU A 56 9.37 -1.93 7.32
CA GLU A 56 10.16 -0.82 6.74
C GLU A 56 9.37 0.09 5.79
N LEU A 57 8.04 0.04 5.87
CA LEU A 57 7.13 0.76 4.98
C LEU A 57 7.24 0.33 3.49
N LEU A 58 7.57 -0.94 3.26
CA LEU A 58 7.74 -1.53 1.93
C LEU A 58 6.70 -2.63 1.70
N PHE A 59 6.46 -2.95 0.44
CA PHE A 59 5.61 -4.05 0.00
C PHE A 59 6.45 -5.01 -0.83
N GLU A 60 6.76 -6.17 -0.27
CA GLU A 60 7.59 -7.18 -0.92
C GLU A 60 6.71 -8.23 -1.58
N SER A 61 6.76 -8.30 -2.91
CA SER A 61 6.15 -9.36 -3.69
C SER A 61 6.94 -10.64 -3.54
N ARG A 62 6.25 -11.74 -3.26
CA ARG A 62 6.84 -13.09 -3.26
C ARG A 62 6.75 -13.78 -4.62
N GLN A 63 5.99 -13.21 -5.55
CA GLN A 63 5.85 -13.76 -6.90
C GLN A 63 6.89 -13.23 -7.87
N SER A 64 7.23 -11.94 -7.75
CA SER A 64 8.16 -11.27 -8.67
C SER A 64 9.46 -10.83 -8.01
N ASP A 65 9.70 -11.21 -6.75
CA ASP A 65 10.85 -10.79 -5.94
C ASP A 65 11.08 -9.26 -5.98
N SER A 66 9.97 -8.52 -6.09
CA SER A 66 9.98 -7.08 -6.30
C SER A 66 9.57 -6.36 -5.02
N ILE A 67 10.31 -5.31 -4.69
CA ILE A 67 10.00 -4.45 -3.55
C ILE A 67 9.36 -3.17 -4.06
N TYR A 68 8.17 -2.85 -3.54
CA TYR A 68 7.42 -1.65 -3.87
C TYR A 68 7.35 -0.70 -2.68
N ARG A 69 7.40 0.61 -2.96
CA ARG A 69 7.23 1.70 -1.99
C ARG A 69 6.15 2.64 -2.48
N VAL A 70 5.25 3.08 -1.61
CA VAL A 70 4.23 4.07 -1.98
C VAL A 70 4.90 5.39 -2.37
N VAL A 71 4.44 5.98 -3.47
CA VAL A 71 4.83 7.31 -3.91
C VAL A 71 3.57 8.16 -4.02
N GLU A 72 3.58 9.31 -3.32
CA GLU A 72 2.52 10.33 -3.41
C GLU A 72 2.62 11.14 -4.70
#